data_AF-A0A959NXY7-F1
#
_entry.id   AF-A0A959NXY7-F1
#
_cell.length_a   1.000
_cell.length_b   1.000
_cell.length_c   1.000
_cell.angle_alpha   90.00
_cell.angle_beta   90.00
_cell.angle_gamma   90.00
#
_symmetry.space_group_name_H-M   'P 1'
#
loop_
_entity.id
_entity.type
_entity.pdbx_description
1 polymer ?
#
loop_
_entity_poly.entity_id
_entity_poly.type
_entity_poly.pdbx_seq_one_letter_code
_entity_poly.pdbx_strand_id
1 'polypeptide(L)'
;MPKNFDYWKKQHDSEELKEFNTDKQGTLWLKVKSIIRRDYLNQSTEENNIELESTRLNPQFKELFNKLSENPDESHEILNKFISEQNEVVIEELDIENLVKELYKVETFKWGADNQNDLGK
;
A
#
# COMPACT_ATOMS: atom_id res chain seq x y z
N MET A 1 16.80 -1.63 -19.90
CA MET A 1 16.82 -0.52 -18.90
C MET A 1 15.88 -0.89 -17.78
N PRO A 2 16.26 -0.68 -16.51
CA PRO A 2 15.33 -0.88 -15.39
C PRO A 2 14.13 0.06 -15.55
N LYS A 3 12.93 -0.46 -15.27
CA LYS A 3 11.68 0.31 -15.30
C LYS A 3 11.70 1.32 -14.16
N ASN A 4 11.47 2.59 -14.49
CA ASN A 4 11.57 3.68 -13.52
C ASN A 4 10.25 3.90 -12.77
N PHE A 5 10.28 4.83 -11.81
CA PHE A 5 9.10 5.22 -11.04
C PHE A 5 7.88 5.56 -11.90
N ASP A 6 8.09 6.37 -12.95
CA ASP A 6 6.99 6.89 -13.77
C ASP A 6 6.33 5.77 -14.60
N TYR A 7 7.10 4.75 -15.00
CA TYR A 7 6.57 3.55 -15.62
C TYR A 7 5.62 2.81 -14.69
N TRP A 8 6.05 2.50 -13.46
CA TRP A 8 5.22 1.77 -12.50
C TRP A 8 4.00 2.56 -12.07
N LYS A 9 4.15 3.88 -11.90
CA LYS A 9 3.02 4.78 -11.67
C LYS A 9 1.99 4.66 -12.80
N LYS A 10 2.42 4.67 -14.06
CA LYS A 10 1.51 4.51 -15.20
C LYS A 10 0.77 3.17 -15.19
N GLN A 11 1.47 2.06 -14.91
CA GLN A 11 0.84 0.73 -14.83
C GLN A 11 -0.19 0.67 -13.71
N HIS A 12 0.17 1.16 -12.52
CA HIS A 12 -0.74 1.23 -11.39
C HIS A 12 -1.97 2.08 -11.70
N ASP A 13 -1.79 3.29 -12.25
CA ASP A 13 -2.89 4.21 -12.58
C ASP A 13 -3.79 3.68 -13.70
N SER A 14 -3.29 2.75 -14.52
CA SER A 14 -4.05 2.08 -15.59
C SER A 14 -4.61 0.73 -15.17
N GLU A 15 -4.49 0.36 -13.89
CA GLU A 15 -4.93 -0.93 -13.32
C GLU A 15 -4.25 -2.19 -13.95
N GLU A 16 -3.12 -2.01 -14.63
CA GLU A 16 -2.34 -3.09 -15.24
C GLU A 16 -1.40 -3.73 -14.20
N LEU A 17 -1.99 -4.51 -13.29
CA LEU A 17 -1.31 -5.01 -12.09
C LEU A 17 -0.49 -6.30 -12.28
N LYS A 18 -0.63 -6.99 -13.41
CA LYS A 18 -0.04 -8.32 -13.62
C LYS A 18 1.48 -8.34 -13.46
N GLU A 19 2.14 -7.31 -13.98
CA GLU A 19 3.59 -7.23 -14.07
C GLU A 19 4.25 -7.01 -12.70
N PHE A 20 3.54 -6.38 -11.78
CA PHE A 20 4.02 -6.14 -10.41
C PHE A 20 4.33 -7.43 -9.64
N ASN A 21 3.65 -8.54 -9.98
CA ASN A 21 3.84 -9.83 -9.31
C ASN A 21 5.11 -10.57 -9.76
N THR A 22 5.67 -10.19 -10.91
CA THR A 22 6.80 -10.90 -11.51
C THR A 22 8.07 -10.05 -11.57
N ASP A 23 7.95 -8.74 -11.43
CA ASP A 23 9.06 -7.79 -11.49
C ASP A 23 9.41 -7.26 -10.09
N LYS A 24 10.67 -7.45 -9.67
CA LYS A 24 11.16 -6.98 -8.37
C LYS A 24 11.00 -5.48 -8.17
N GLN A 25 11.27 -4.67 -9.21
CA GLN A 25 11.13 -3.22 -9.12
C GLN A 25 9.65 -2.82 -9.00
N GLY A 26 8.77 -3.54 -9.70
CA GLY A 26 7.32 -3.37 -9.56
C GLY A 26 6.85 -3.68 -8.14
N THR A 27 7.20 -4.86 -7.62
CA THR A 27 6.90 -5.22 -6.22
C THR A 27 7.47 -4.19 -5.25
N LEU A 28 8.68 -3.67 -5.48
CA LEU A 28 9.31 -2.67 -4.62
C LEU A 28 8.50 -1.38 -4.62
N TRP A 29 8.06 -0.93 -5.80
CA TRP A 29 7.23 0.25 -5.94
C TRP A 29 5.94 0.15 -5.11
N LEU A 30 5.28 -1.03 -5.10
CA LEU A 30 4.08 -1.26 -4.28
C LEU A 30 4.37 -1.19 -2.78
N LYS A 31 5.49 -1.77 -2.32
CA LYS A 31 5.89 -1.71 -0.91
C LYS A 31 6.21 -0.28 -0.46
N VAL A 32 6.92 0.48 -1.28
CA VAL A 32 7.18 1.90 -1.00
C VAL A 32 5.85 2.67 -0.97
N LYS A 33 4.94 2.38 -1.90
CA LYS A 33 3.60 2.98 -1.91
C LYS A 33 2.81 2.67 -0.64
N SER A 34 2.88 1.45 -0.09
CA SER A 34 2.14 1.09 1.11
C SER A 34 2.61 1.85 2.37
N ILE A 35 3.87 2.30 2.39
CA ILE A 35 4.45 3.05 3.51
C ILE A 35 4.47 4.56 3.29
N ILE A 36 3.92 5.07 2.18
CA ILE A 36 4.01 6.51 1.85
C ILE A 36 3.16 7.41 2.74
N ARG A 37 2.33 6.87 3.65
CA ARG A 37 1.62 7.70 4.65
C ARG A 37 2.66 8.35 5.55
N ARG A 38 2.43 9.61 5.91
CA ARG A 38 3.45 10.47 6.56
C ARG A 38 4.14 9.79 7.75
N ASP A 39 3.36 9.17 8.63
CA ASP A 39 3.88 8.58 9.86
C ASP A 39 4.77 7.37 9.56
N TYR A 40 4.29 6.44 8.73
CA TYR A 40 5.08 5.28 8.29
C TYR A 40 6.30 5.65 7.46
N LEU A 41 6.18 6.66 6.58
CA LEU A 41 7.28 7.16 5.79
C LEU A 41 8.39 7.67 6.70
N ASN A 42 8.05 8.58 7.62
CA ASN A 42 9.01 9.17 8.54
C ASN A 42 9.67 8.09 9.41
N GLN A 43 8.88 7.20 10.01
CA GLN A 43 9.39 6.12 10.85
C GLN A 43 10.32 5.18 10.07
N SER A 44 9.89 4.72 8.89
CA SER A 44 10.71 3.84 8.05
C SER A 44 12.01 4.52 7.62
N THR A 45 11.97 5.81 7.25
CA THR A 45 13.19 6.55 6.87
C THR A 45 14.14 6.77 8.04
N GLU A 46 13.61 7.01 9.24
CA GLU A 46 14.42 7.19 10.46
C GLU A 46 15.10 5.88 10.88
N GLU A 47 14.35 4.77 10.95
CA GLU A 47 14.87 3.46 11.35
C GLU A 47 15.94 2.93 10.38
N ASN A 48 15.83 3.27 9.10
CA ASN A 48 16.76 2.82 8.05
C ASN A 48 17.82 3.88 7.69
N ASN A 49 17.89 5.00 8.41
CA ASN A 49 18.83 6.11 8.15
C ASN A 49 18.78 6.62 6.69
N ILE A 50 17.58 6.71 6.11
CA ILE A 50 17.37 7.19 4.75
C ILE A 50 17.00 8.67 4.79
N GLU A 51 17.89 9.53 4.32
CA GLU A 51 17.59 10.96 4.18
C GLU A 51 16.85 11.24 2.87
N LEU A 52 15.76 11.99 2.98
CA LEU A 52 14.99 12.50 1.83
C LEU A 52 15.11 14.02 1.75
N GLU A 53 15.45 14.53 0.57
CA GLU A 53 15.61 15.96 0.31
C GLU A 53 14.27 16.69 0.20
N SER A 54 13.26 16.02 -0.35
CA SER A 54 11.96 16.67 -0.56
C SER A 54 11.10 16.72 0.69
N THR A 55 10.30 17.79 0.82
CA THR A 55 9.30 17.95 1.87
C THR A 55 7.89 17.55 1.44
N ARG A 56 7.69 17.34 0.13
CA ARG A 56 6.40 16.98 -0.48
C ARG A 56 6.31 15.48 -0.68
N LEU A 57 5.15 14.90 -0.38
CA LEU A 57 4.95 13.45 -0.34
C LEU A 57 5.21 12.75 -1.69
N ASN A 58 4.70 13.29 -2.80
CA ASN A 58 4.90 12.67 -4.12
C ASN A 58 6.37 12.67 -4.57
N PRO A 59 7.11 13.79 -4.45
CA PRO A 59 8.56 13.77 -4.62
C PRO A 59 9.30 12.82 -3.67
N GLN A 60 8.95 12.79 -2.38
CA GLN A 60 9.52 11.85 -1.41
C GLN A 60 9.30 10.39 -1.82
N PHE A 61 8.11 10.07 -2.36
CA PHE A 61 7.82 8.74 -2.89
C PHE A 61 8.79 8.36 -4.00
N LYS A 62 8.95 9.25 -4.99
CA LYS A 62 9.86 9.03 -6.11
C LYS A 62 11.30 8.90 -5.64
N GLU A 63 11.73 9.75 -4.72
CA GLU A 63 13.07 9.76 -4.16
C GLU A 63 13.38 8.47 -3.39
N LEU A 64 12.49 8.08 -2.46
CA LEU A 64 12.64 6.85 -1.69
C LEU A 64 12.68 5.62 -2.60
N PHE A 65 11.75 5.54 -3.56
CA PHE A 65 11.78 4.46 -4.54
C PHE A 65 13.10 4.41 -5.31
N ASN A 66 13.61 5.55 -5.79
CA ASN A 66 14.86 5.59 -6.54
C ASN A 66 16.05 5.14 -5.70
N LYS A 67 16.17 5.59 -4.44
CA LYS A 67 17.23 5.16 -3.52
C LYS A 67 17.18 3.65 -3.27
N LEU A 68 15.99 3.12 -2.99
CA LEU A 68 15.80 1.69 -2.74
C LEU A 68 15.95 0.82 -4.02
N SER A 69 15.75 1.41 -5.19
CA SER A 69 15.94 0.71 -6.47
C SER A 69 17.40 0.38 -6.77
N GLU A 70 18.36 1.00 -6.06
CA GLU A 70 19.80 0.75 -6.22
C GLU A 70 20.21 -0.64 -5.70
N ASN A 71 19.60 -1.11 -4.61
CA ASN A 71 19.75 -2.47 -4.10
C ASN A 71 18.38 -3.10 -3.76
N PRO A 72 17.67 -3.65 -4.76
CA PRO A 72 16.30 -4.14 -4.58
C PRO A 72 16.17 -5.30 -3.60
N ASP A 73 17.18 -6.17 -3.50
CA ASP A 73 17.11 -7.35 -2.64
C ASP A 73 17.15 -6.95 -1.16
N GLU A 74 18.13 -6.13 -0.76
CA GLU A 74 18.20 -5.54 0.59
C GLU A 74 16.98 -4.66 0.89
N SER A 75 16.57 -3.84 -0.09
CA SER A 75 15.42 -2.95 0.07
C SER A 75 14.11 -3.70 0.30
N HIS A 76 13.96 -4.89 -0.28
CA HIS A 76 12.82 -5.74 0.00
C HIS A 76 12.84 -6.29 1.42
N GLU A 77 14.00 -6.64 1.95
CA GLU A 77 14.15 -7.15 3.31
C GLU A 77 13.80 -6.08 4.35
N ILE A 78 14.37 -4.87 4.22
CA ILE A 78 14.10 -3.78 5.17
C ILE A 78 12.61 -3.37 5.17
N LEU A 79 11.99 -3.29 3.99
CA LEU A 79 10.58 -2.93 3.88
C LEU A 79 9.66 -4.05 4.39
N ASN A 80 10.01 -5.31 4.14
CA ASN A 80 9.26 -6.45 4.67
C ASN A 80 9.29 -6.46 6.19
N LYS A 81 10.47 -6.24 6.78
CA LYS A 81 10.64 -6.17 8.23
C LYS A 81 9.77 -5.06 8.81
N PHE A 82 9.93 -3.83 8.29
CA PHE A 82 9.15 -2.68 8.74
C PHE A 82 7.63 -2.92 8.62
N ILE A 83 7.15 -3.38 7.46
CA ILE A 83 5.72 -3.65 7.24
C ILE A 83 5.20 -4.72 8.20
N SER A 84 6.00 -5.76 8.49
CA SER A 84 5.61 -6.81 9.42
C SER A 84 5.50 -6.29 10.85
N GLU A 85 6.47 -5.50 11.31
CA GLU A 85 6.45 -4.85 12.62
C GLU A 85 5.25 -3.91 12.78
N GLN A 86 4.95 -3.09 11.76
CA GLN A 86 3.75 -2.23 11.79
C GLN A 86 2.44 -3.03 11.81
N ASN A 87 2.39 -4.15 11.09
CA ASN A 87 1.21 -5.01 11.09
C ASN A 87 0.99 -5.67 12.45
N GLU A 88 2.05 -6.07 13.16
CA GLU A 88 1.95 -6.63 14.51
C GLU A 88 1.32 -5.61 15.48
N VAL A 89 1.80 -4.36 15.46
CA VAL A 89 1.22 -3.26 16.27
C VAL A 89 -0.28 -3.08 15.97
N VAL A 90 -0.65 -3.02 14.69
CA VAL A 90 -2.06 -2.86 14.28
C VAL A 90 -2.92 -4.05 14.71
N ILE A 91 -2.38 -5.27 14.67
CA ILE A 91 -3.09 -6.48 15.10
C ILE A 91 -3.32 -6.48 16.61
N GLU A 92 -2.33 -6.05 17.40
CA GLU A 92 -2.43 -5.98 18.86
C GLU A 92 -3.48 -4.95 19.32
N GLU A 93 -3.62 -3.85 18.59
CA GLU A 93 -4.62 -2.80 18.86
C GLU A 93 -6.03 -3.16 18.38
N LEU A 94 -6.19 -4.23 17.61
CA LEU A 94 -7.46 -4.58 16.98
C LEU A 94 -8.43 -5.21 17.99
N ASP A 95 -9.62 -4.63 18.13
CA ASP A 95 -10.73 -5.28 18.85
C ASP A 95 -11.34 -6.39 17.99
N ILE A 96 -10.73 -7.57 18.07
CA ILE A 96 -11.13 -8.78 17.34
C ILE A 96 -12.59 -9.14 17.63
N GLU A 97 -13.04 -8.99 18.88
CA GLU A 97 -14.41 -9.33 19.26
C GLU A 97 -15.42 -8.42 18.56
N ASN A 98 -15.14 -7.12 18.51
CA ASN A 98 -15.99 -6.18 17.79
C ASN A 98 -15.93 -6.40 16.28
N LEU A 99 -14.76 -6.69 15.71
CA LEU A 99 -14.62 -7.00 14.28
C LEU A 99 -15.46 -8.22 13.88
N VAL A 100 -15.41 -9.30 14.67
CA VAL A 100 -16.23 -10.50 14.45
C VAL A 100 -17.73 -10.16 14.53
N LYS A 101 -18.16 -9.35 15.51
CA LYS A 101 -19.55 -8.88 15.61
C LYS A 101 -19.98 -8.06 14.39
N GLU A 102 -19.13 -7.16 13.88
CA GLU A 102 -19.41 -6.39 12.66
C GLU A 102 -19.49 -7.29 11.43
N LEU A 103 -18.60 -8.29 11.28
CA LEU A 103 -18.66 -9.25 10.18
C LEU A 103 -19.99 -10.03 10.15
N TYR A 104 -20.50 -10.45 11.31
CA TYR A 104 -21.82 -11.09 11.39
C TYR A 104 -22.98 -10.15 11.01
N LYS A 105 -22.85 -8.83 11.18
CA LYS A 105 -23.85 -7.87 10.68
C LYS A 105 -23.86 -7.80 9.14
N VAL A 106 -22.71 -8.02 8.50
CA VAL A 106 -22.57 -7.98 7.04
C VAL A 106 -23.34 -9.14 6.35
N GLU A 107 -23.68 -10.22 7.05
CA GLU A 107 -24.59 -11.25 6.49
C GLU A 107 -26.00 -10.71 6.24
N THR A 108 -26.42 -9.65 6.94
CA THR A 108 -27.67 -8.93 6.66
C THR A 108 -27.51 -7.82 5.62
N PHE A 109 -26.63 -8.02 4.63
CA PHE A 109 -26.62 -7.22 3.42
C PHE A 109 -27.93 -7.46 2.65
N LYS A 110 -28.92 -6.60 2.89
CA LYS A 110 -30.15 -6.50 2.09
C LYS A 110 -29.75 -6.10 0.67
N TRP A 111 -29.54 -7.08 -0.19
CA TRP A 111 -29.56 -6.89 -1.64
C TRP A 111 -31.00 -6.53 -2.05
N GLY A 112 -31.37 -5.24 -1.91
CA GLY A 112 -32.46 -4.62 -2.65
C GLY A 112 -33.87 -5.14 -2.40
N ALA A 113 -34.27 -5.38 -1.15
CA ALA A 113 -35.69 -5.38 -0.78
C ALA A 113 -36.11 -3.98 -0.33
N ASP A 114 -36.32 -3.09 -1.30
CA ASP A 114 -37.45 -2.13 -1.39
C ASP A 114 -37.19 -1.01 -2.42
N ASN A 115 -37.85 -1.16 -3.58
CA ASN A 115 -38.66 -0.18 -4.34
C ASN A 115 -38.10 1.25 -4.57
N GLN A 116 -37.95 1.79 -5.80
CA GLN A 116 -38.94 1.85 -6.88
C GLN A 116 -38.25 1.93 -8.27
N ASN A 117 -38.42 0.91 -9.10
CA ASN A 117 -38.51 1.10 -10.54
C ASN A 117 -39.95 0.75 -10.91
N ASP A 118 -40.80 1.78 -10.90
CA ASP A 118 -42.13 1.70 -11.49
C ASP A 118 -41.94 1.51 -13.00
N LEU A 119 -42.05 0.27 -13.47
CA LEU A 119 -42.21 -0.02 -14.89
C LEU A 119 -43.63 0.42 -15.25
N GLY A 120 -43.75 1.70 -15.59
CA GLY A 120 -44.95 2.29 -16.14
C GLY A 120 -45.50 1.42 -17.27
N LYS A 121 -46.80 1.15 -17.13
CA LYS A 121 -47.70 0.35 -18.00
C LYS A 121 -47.58 0.64 -19.49
#